data_AF-A0A2K3LS09-F1
#
_entry.id   AF-A0A2K3LS09-F1
#
_cell.length_a   1.000
_cell.length_b   1.000
_cell.length_c   1.000
_cell.angle_alpha   90.00
_cell.angle_beta   90.00
_cell.angle_gamma   90.00
#
_symmetry.space_group_name_H-M   'P 1'
#
loop_
_entity.id
_entity.type
_entity.pdbx_description
1 polymer ?
#
loop_
_entity_poly.entity_id
_entity_poly.type
_entity_poly.pdbx_seq_one_letter_code
_entity_poly.pdbx_strand_id
1 'polypeptide(L)'
;MNLTNLLCETTNDIVCRATLGKRYSDEGEGKLREAVAELEVLLGTCVLGDYVPWLDWLGKVNGLYGRAKRVAKVFDEFLDQVVEEHVSDWLEKGKKGLGDFDNQEHNDFVDVLLWIQRENATGFEIDRTIIKALIM
;
A
#
# COMPACT_ATOMS: atom_id res chain seq x y z
N MET A 1 -23.91 17.43 8.90
CA MET A 1 -23.21 16.28 8.29
C MET A 1 -22.04 16.80 7.48
N ASN A 2 -20.86 16.19 7.60
CA ASN A 2 -19.70 16.55 6.79
C ASN A 2 -19.60 15.57 5.61
N LEU A 3 -20.03 16.01 4.42
CA LEU A 3 -20.04 15.19 3.20
C LEU A 3 -18.63 14.82 2.73
N THR A 4 -17.64 15.70 2.94
CA THR A 4 -16.26 15.44 2.53
C THR A 4 -15.70 14.22 3.25
N ASN A 5 -15.84 14.17 4.59
CA ASN A 5 -15.35 13.04 5.38
C ASN A 5 -16.03 11.73 4.95
N LEU A 6 -17.35 11.76 4.75
CA LEU A 6 -18.11 10.58 4.33
C LEU A 6 -17.65 10.06 2.96
N LEU A 7 -17.41 10.95 2.00
CA LEU A 7 -16.93 10.59 0.67
C LEU A 7 -15.50 10.04 0.72
N CYS A 8 -14.61 10.65 1.52
CA CYS A 8 -13.25 10.15 1.73
C CYS A 8 -13.25 8.75 2.35
N GLU A 9 -14.03 8.53 3.41
CA GLU A 9 -14.16 7.23 4.07
C GLU A 9 -14.73 6.16 3.12
N THR A 10 -15.78 6.50 2.38
CA THR A 10 -16.39 5.58 1.41
C THR A 10 -15.40 5.22 0.28
N THR A 11 -14.67 6.20 -0.23
CA THR A 11 -13.67 5.97 -1.28
C THR A 11 -12.54 5.09 -0.77
N ASN A 12 -12.05 5.36 0.43
CA ASN A 12 -11.03 4.55 1.09
C ASN A 12 -11.49 3.09 1.27
N ASP A 13 -12.72 2.89 1.77
CA ASP A 13 -13.30 1.55 1.94
C ASP A 13 -13.42 0.79 0.62
N ILE A 14 -13.78 1.47 -0.47
CA ILE A 14 -13.86 0.86 -1.81
C ILE A 14 -12.46 0.47 -2.30
N VAL A 15 -11.50 1.39 -2.22
CA VAL A 15 -10.12 1.14 -2.66
C VAL A 15 -9.51 0.01 -1.84
N CYS A 16 -9.52 0.10 -0.51
CA CYS A 16 -9.00 -0.93 0.38
C CYS A 16 -9.62 -2.30 0.14
N ARG A 17 -10.94 -2.37 -0.08
CA ARG A 17 -11.59 -3.66 -0.34
C ARG A 17 -11.20 -4.25 -1.69
N ALA A 18 -11.00 -3.41 -2.72
CA ALA A 18 -10.57 -3.86 -4.03
C ALA A 18 -9.09 -4.24 -4.07
N THR A 19 -8.24 -3.52 -3.32
CA THR A 19 -6.80 -3.71 -3.34
C THR A 19 -6.29 -4.71 -2.31
N LEU A 20 -6.88 -4.75 -1.11
CA LEU A 20 -6.40 -5.49 0.07
C LEU A 20 -7.42 -6.52 0.59
N GLY A 21 -8.54 -6.71 -0.09
CA GLY A 21 -9.58 -7.68 0.28
C GLY A 21 -10.45 -7.30 1.49
N LYS A 22 -10.07 -6.28 2.27
CA LYS A 22 -10.79 -5.86 3.49
C LYS A 22 -10.86 -4.35 3.68
N ARG A 23 -11.77 -3.93 4.56
CA ARG A 23 -11.90 -2.53 4.97
C ARG A 23 -10.97 -2.27 6.15
N TYR A 24 -10.31 -1.12 6.13
CA TYR A 24 -9.38 -0.70 7.16
C TYR A 24 -9.87 0.52 7.96
N SER A 25 -11.17 0.82 7.91
CA SER A 25 -11.72 2.03 8.54
C SER A 25 -11.99 1.95 10.05
N ASP A 26 -11.87 0.77 10.70
CA ASP A 26 -12.39 0.63 12.08
C ASP A 26 -11.44 0.00 13.14
N GLU A 27 -10.36 -0.68 12.78
CA GLU A 27 -9.51 -1.37 13.77
C GLU A 27 -8.01 -1.04 13.62
N GLY A 28 -7.42 -0.44 14.66
CA GLY A 28 -5.96 -0.49 14.92
C GLY A 28 -5.05 0.49 14.17
N GLU A 29 -5.53 1.26 13.20
CA GLU A 29 -4.66 1.90 12.19
C GLU A 29 -4.52 3.42 12.28
N GLY A 30 -4.62 3.99 13.49
CA GLY A 30 -4.36 5.41 13.70
C GLY A 30 -3.01 5.89 13.12
N LYS A 31 -1.99 5.02 13.15
CA LYS A 31 -0.67 5.28 12.56
C LYS A 31 -0.67 5.32 11.03
N LEU A 32 -1.40 4.41 10.36
CA LEU A 32 -1.51 4.44 8.90
C LEU A 32 -2.27 5.68 8.46
N ARG A 33 -3.38 6.01 9.14
CA ARG A 33 -4.16 7.21 8.83
C ARG A 33 -3.34 8.49 9.02
N GLU A 34 -2.54 8.57 10.07
CA GLU A 34 -1.61 9.68 10.28
C GLU A 34 -0.53 9.74 9.19
N ALA A 35 0.01 8.58 8.79
CA ALA A 35 0.98 8.49 7.70
C ALA A 35 0.39 8.88 6.34
N VAL A 36 -0.86 8.52 6.03
CA VAL A 36 -1.59 8.95 4.83
C VAL A 36 -1.79 10.46 4.83
N ALA A 37 -2.24 11.04 5.95
CA ALA A 37 -2.38 12.49 6.07
C ALA A 37 -1.03 13.22 5.92
N GLU A 38 0.05 12.68 6.49
CA GLU A 38 1.39 13.25 6.30
C GLU A 38 1.89 13.07 4.86
N LEU A 39 1.56 11.95 4.19
CA LEU A 39 1.87 11.73 2.78
C LEU A 39 1.20 12.77 1.88
N GLU A 40 -0.08 13.06 2.08
CA GLU A 40 -0.81 14.10 1.33
C GLU A 40 -0.14 15.48 1.47
N VAL A 41 0.28 15.84 2.69
CA VAL A 41 1.02 17.08 2.93
C VAL A 41 2.38 17.07 2.22
N LEU A 42 3.10 15.94 2.24
CA LEU A 42 4.41 15.81 1.59
C LEU A 42 4.29 15.90 0.07
N LEU A 43 3.30 15.24 -0.53
CA LEU A 43 3.03 15.30 -1.98
C LEU A 43 2.63 16.71 -2.44
N GLY A 44 1.95 17.46 -1.57
CA GLY A 44 1.61 18.87 -1.83
C GLY A 44 2.73 19.87 -1.57
N THR A 45 3.85 19.45 -0.96
CA THR A 45 4.94 20.35 -0.59
C THR A 45 5.90 20.56 -1.76
N CYS A 46 6.17 21.82 -2.10
CA CYS A 46 7.15 22.16 -3.13
C CYS A 46 8.59 21.92 -2.64
N VAL A 47 9.31 21.00 -3.28
CA VAL A 47 10.73 20.75 -3.01
C VAL A 47 11.58 21.62 -3.93
N LEU A 48 12.07 22.75 -3.41
CA LEU A 48 12.89 23.69 -4.20
C LEU A 48 14.15 23.04 -4.81
N GLY A 49 14.66 21.97 -4.20
CA GLY A 49 15.76 21.16 -4.74
C GLY A 49 15.46 20.53 -6.10
N ASP A 50 14.20 20.14 -6.34
CA ASP A 50 13.78 19.49 -7.59
C ASP A 50 13.75 20.49 -8.75
N TYR A 51 13.54 21.78 -8.47
CA TYR A 51 13.55 22.86 -9.45
C TYR A 51 14.92 23.53 -9.57
N VAL A 52 15.64 23.65 -8.46
CA VAL A 52 16.95 24.32 -8.39
C VAL A 52 17.92 23.45 -7.59
N PRO A 53 18.69 22.57 -8.26
CA PRO A 53 19.46 21.49 -7.62
C PRO A 53 20.41 21.93 -6.50
N TRP A 54 20.99 23.13 -6.58
CA TRP A 54 21.87 23.68 -5.54
C TRP A 54 21.16 24.04 -4.21
N LEU A 55 19.82 24.02 -4.18
CA LEU A 55 18.97 24.30 -3.01
C LEU A 55 18.40 23.01 -2.38
N ASP A 56 18.82 21.83 -2.85
CA ASP A 56 18.41 20.52 -2.29
C ASP A 56 18.65 20.41 -0.77
N TRP A 57 19.68 21.08 -0.27
CA TRP A 57 19.98 21.14 1.16
C TRP A 57 18.84 21.72 2.01
N LEU A 58 17.96 22.57 1.44
CA LEU A 58 16.78 23.10 2.15
C LEU A 58 15.82 21.99 2.56
N GLY A 59 15.64 20.96 1.72
CA GLY A 59 14.81 19.80 2.06
C GLY A 59 15.40 19.00 3.23
N LYS A 60 16.73 18.97 3.36
CA LYS A 60 17.44 18.31 4.47
C LYS A 60 17.31 19.12 5.76
N VAL A 61 17.49 20.44 5.70
CA VAL A 61 17.40 21.33 6.88
C VAL A 61 15.97 21.47 7.40
N ASN A 62 14.98 21.55 6.50
CA ASN A 62 13.57 21.65 6.89
C ASN A 62 12.96 20.29 7.30
N GLY A 63 13.78 19.23 7.33
CA GLY A 63 13.36 17.89 7.78
C GLY A 63 12.42 17.15 6.84
N LEU A 64 12.21 17.63 5.61
CA LEU A 64 11.26 17.08 4.65
C LEU A 64 11.58 15.62 4.31
N TYR A 65 12.84 15.33 3.96
CA TYR A 65 13.27 13.96 3.66
C TYR A 65 13.14 13.04 4.89
N GLY A 66 13.35 13.57 6.08
CA GLY A 66 13.17 12.82 7.33
C GLY A 66 11.71 12.44 7.57
N ARG A 67 10.77 13.34 7.29
CA ARG A 67 9.32 13.11 7.34
C ARG A 67 8.90 12.06 6.31
N ALA A 68 9.31 12.24 5.04
CA ALA A 68 9.04 11.28 3.98
C ALA A 68 9.56 9.87 4.31
N LYS A 69 10.77 9.77 4.87
CA LYS A 69 11.33 8.48 5.29
C LYS A 69 10.53 7.82 6.42
N ARG A 70 9.98 8.59 7.36
CA ARG A 70 9.12 8.03 8.43
C ARG A 70 7.80 7.52 7.87
N VAL A 71 7.16 8.31 7.02
CA VAL A 71 5.91 7.91 6.34
C VAL A 71 6.15 6.63 5.53
N ALA A 72 7.20 6.60 4.70
CA ALA A 72 7.56 5.43 3.92
C ALA A 72 7.77 4.18 4.77
N LYS A 73 8.38 4.31 5.96
CA LYS A 73 8.56 3.19 6.90
C LYS A 73 7.23 2.65 7.43
N VAL A 74 6.27 3.52 7.73
CA VAL A 74 4.93 3.10 8.20
C VAL A 74 4.19 2.34 7.10
N PHE A 75 4.22 2.84 5.87
CA PHE A 75 3.63 2.14 4.72
C PHE A 75 4.33 0.81 4.45
N ASP A 76 5.67 0.76 4.53
CA ASP A 76 6.45 -0.45 4.31
C ASP A 76 6.08 -1.55 5.32
N GLU A 77 5.99 -1.20 6.61
CA GLU A 77 5.58 -2.12 7.68
C GLU A 77 4.12 -2.59 7.52
N PHE A 78 3.22 -1.67 7.16
CA PHE A 78 1.82 -2.00 6.90
C PHE A 78 1.67 -2.96 5.73
N LEU A 79 2.26 -2.64 4.58
CA LEU A 79 2.18 -3.46 3.37
C LEU A 79 2.87 -4.81 3.56
N ASP A 80 3.95 -4.88 4.37
CA ASP A 80 4.55 -6.16 4.73
C ASP A 80 3.57 -7.04 5.51
N GLN A 81 2.80 -6.47 6.44
CA GLN A 81 1.77 -7.21 7.16
C GLN A 81 0.67 -7.69 6.20
N VAL A 82 0.20 -6.84 5.28
CA VAL A 82 -0.81 -7.21 4.28
C VAL A 82 -0.33 -8.37 3.42
N VAL A 83 0.86 -8.26 2.83
CA VAL A 83 1.40 -9.31 1.96
C VAL A 83 1.57 -10.62 2.72
N GLU A 84 2.06 -10.58 3.97
CA GLU A 84 2.24 -11.78 4.79
C GLU A 84 0.92 -12.49 5.13
N GLU A 85 -0.13 -11.72 5.39
CA GLU A 85 -1.49 -12.22 5.63
C GLU A 85 -2.02 -12.97 4.39
N HIS A 86 -1.92 -12.35 3.20
CA HIS A 86 -2.39 -12.97 1.96
C HIS A 86 -1.57 -14.21 1.58
N VAL A 87 -0.25 -14.19 1.78
CA VAL A 87 0.61 -15.37 1.58
C VAL A 87 0.21 -16.51 2.52
N SER A 88 -0.07 -16.20 3.79
CA SER A 88 -0.47 -17.19 4.79
C SER A 88 -1.82 -17.82 4.45
N ASP A 89 -2.82 -16.99 4.13
CA ASP A 89 -4.16 -17.44 3.74
C ASP A 89 -4.11 -18.31 2.48
N TRP A 90 -3.31 -17.91 1.50
CA TRP A 90 -3.12 -18.66 0.27
C TRP A 90 -2.48 -20.04 0.52
N LEU A 91 -1.45 -20.11 1.38
CA LEU A 91 -0.83 -21.39 1.78
C LEU A 91 -1.81 -22.32 2.50
N GLU A 92 -2.69 -21.77 3.34
CA GLU A 92 -3.76 -22.55 3.98
C GLU A 92 -4.79 -23.08 2.97
N LYS A 93 -5.22 -22.25 2.01
CA LYS A 93 -6.14 -22.65 0.93
C LYS A 93 -5.53 -23.76 0.07
N GLY A 94 -4.24 -23.66 -0.26
CA GLY A 94 -3.50 -24.67 -1.01
C GLY A 94 -3.45 -26.04 -0.29
N LYS A 95 -3.25 -26.05 1.02
CA LYS A 95 -3.28 -27.30 1.83
C LYS A 95 -4.64 -27.98 1.83
N LYS A 96 -5.73 -27.21 1.70
CA LYS A 96 -7.11 -27.71 1.69
C LYS A 96 -7.56 -28.17 0.29
N GLY A 97 -6.72 -28.07 -0.73
CA GLY A 97 -7.07 -28.45 -2.11
C GLY A 97 -8.06 -27.49 -2.80
N LEU A 98 -8.28 -26.30 -2.24
CA LEU A 98 -9.11 -25.22 -2.81
C LEU A 98 -8.28 -24.22 -3.65
N GLY A 99 -7.00 -24.50 -3.88
CA GLY A 99 -6.00 -23.54 -4.36
C GLY A 99 -6.01 -23.24 -5.86
N ASP A 100 -7.16 -23.35 -6.54
CA ASP A 100 -7.26 -22.92 -7.94
C ASP A 100 -7.67 -21.44 -7.98
N PHE A 101 -6.85 -20.60 -8.62
CA PHE A 101 -7.05 -19.16 -8.72
C PHE A 101 -8.35 -18.83 -9.50
N ASP A 102 -8.65 -19.64 -10.52
CA ASP A 102 -9.83 -19.47 -11.39
C ASP A 102 -11.17 -19.80 -10.71
N ASN A 103 -11.15 -20.53 -9.58
CA ASN A 103 -12.35 -20.93 -8.84
C ASN A 103 -12.64 -20.06 -7.59
N GLN A 104 -11.84 -19.02 -7.33
CA GLN A 104 -12.08 -18.10 -6.23
C GLN A 104 -12.91 -16.89 -6.68
N GLU A 105 -14.16 -16.81 -6.22
CA GLU A 105 -15.10 -15.72 -6.55
C GLU A 105 -14.67 -14.34 -6.01
N HIS A 106 -13.64 -14.27 -5.16
CA HIS A 106 -13.19 -13.03 -4.51
C HIS A 106 -11.66 -12.95 -4.38
N ASN A 107 -10.95 -12.92 -5.52
CA ASN A 107 -9.54 -12.51 -5.52
C ASN A 107 -9.45 -10.98 -5.48
N ASP A 108 -8.66 -10.44 -4.58
CA ASP A 108 -8.30 -9.01 -4.59
C ASP A 108 -7.01 -8.76 -5.38
N PHE A 109 -6.56 -7.51 -5.41
CA PHE A 109 -5.36 -7.15 -6.16
C PHE A 109 -4.08 -7.80 -5.62
N VAL A 110 -3.95 -7.98 -4.29
CA VAL A 110 -2.77 -8.67 -3.71
C VAL A 110 -2.77 -10.13 -4.13
N ASP A 111 -3.92 -10.80 -4.09
CA ASP A 111 -4.05 -12.18 -4.57
C ASP A 111 -3.60 -12.34 -6.03
N VAL A 112 -4.01 -11.40 -6.90
CA VAL A 112 -3.62 -11.38 -8.31
C VAL A 112 -2.10 -11.22 -8.45
N LEU A 113 -1.49 -10.29 -7.73
CA LEU A 113 -0.04 -10.04 -7.80
C LEU A 113 0.78 -11.24 -7.31
N LEU A 114 0.34 -11.89 -6.22
CA LEU A 114 0.98 -13.10 -5.69
C LEU A 114 0.85 -14.29 -6.66
N TRP A 115 -0.31 -14.42 -7.32
CA TRP A 115 -0.49 -15.42 -8.37
C TRP A 115 0.46 -15.19 -9.55
N ILE A 116 0.59 -13.95 -10.05
CA ILE A 116 1.51 -13.62 -11.14
C ILE A 116 2.97 -13.91 -10.76
N GLN A 117 3.39 -13.54 -9.55
CA GLN A 117 4.73 -13.82 -9.03
C GLN A 117 5.05 -15.31 -9.08
N ARG A 118 4.08 -16.16 -8.71
CA ARG A 118 4.27 -17.62 -8.66
C ARG A 118 4.29 -18.27 -10.04
N GLU A 119 3.34 -17.90 -10.90
CA GLU A 119 3.24 -18.43 -12.26
C GLU A 119 4.35 -17.88 -13.17
N ASN A 120 5.10 -16.87 -12.70
CA ASN A 120 6.12 -16.16 -13.46
C ASN A 120 5.56 -15.67 -14.81
N ALA A 121 4.30 -15.21 -14.78
CA ALA A 121 3.47 -15.03 -15.97
C ALA A 121 3.86 -13.80 -16.83
N THR A 122 4.66 -12.88 -16.28
CA THR A 122 5.00 -11.60 -16.92
C THR A 122 6.36 -11.59 -17.63
N GLY A 123 7.14 -12.68 -17.54
CA GLY A 123 8.48 -12.76 -18.14
C GLY A 123 9.55 -11.92 -17.41
N PHE A 124 9.23 -11.33 -16.26
CA PHE A 124 10.16 -10.70 -15.34
C PHE A 124 9.79 -11.07 -13.90
N GLU A 125 10.78 -11.11 -13.01
CA GLU A 125 10.56 -11.48 -11.61
C GLU A 125 9.81 -10.37 -10.88
N ILE A 126 8.58 -10.65 -10.46
CA ILE A 126 7.84 -9.80 -9.52
C ILE A 126 8.29 -10.21 -8.12
N ASP A 127 9.04 -9.35 -7.43
CA ASP A 127 9.44 -9.56 -6.04
C ASP A 127 8.50 -8.85 -5.06
N ARG A 128 8.70 -9.07 -3.75
CA ARG A 128 7.91 -8.45 -2.69
C ARG A 128 7.99 -6.92 -2.72
N THR A 129 9.11 -6.35 -3.16
CA THR A 129 9.29 -4.90 -3.28
C THR A 129 8.41 -4.34 -4.40
N ILE A 130 8.34 -5.00 -5.54
CA ILE A 130 7.47 -4.62 -6.66
C ILE A 130 6.00 -4.75 -6.25
N ILE A 131 5.61 -5.83 -5.56
CA ILE A 131 4.24 -6.02 -5.06
C ILE A 131 3.84 -4.84 -4.16
N LYS A 132 4.66 -4.50 -3.16
CA LYS A 132 4.40 -3.37 -2.27
C LYS A 132 4.32 -2.04 -3.03
N ALA A 133 5.18 -1.83 -4.02
CA ALA A 133 5.18 -0.61 -4.83
C ALA A 133 3.96 -0.49 -5.74
N LEU A 134 3.33 -1.59 -6.17
CA LEU A 134 2.12 -1.57 -6.98
C LEU A 134 0.85 -1.37 -6.15
N ILE A 135 0.86 -1.76 -4.88
CA ILE A 135 -0.26 -1.56 -3.95
C ILE A 135 -0.33 -0.11 -3.44
N MET A 136 0.85 0.52 -3.27
CA MET A 136 1.02 1.90 -2.76
C MET A 136 0.57 2.94 -3.78
#